data_AF-A0A6G6W7A2-F1
#
_entry.id   AF-A0A6G6W7A2-F1
#
_cell.length_a   1.000
_cell.length_b   1.000
_cell.length_c   1.000
_cell.angle_alpha   90.00
_cell.angle_beta   90.00
_cell.angle_gamma   90.00
#
_symmetry.space_group_name_H-M   'P 1'
#
loop_
_entity.id
_entity.type
_entity.pdbx_description
1 polymer ?
#
loop_
_entity_poly.entity_id
_entity_poly.type
_entity_poly.pdbx_seq_one_letter_code
_entity_poly.pdbx_strand_id
1 'polypeptide(L)'
;MTTALMLAGAPAAHAAPPSNDNIANAVSVSLPFSVTGSNVDATTENPDGFVAYVCNGEVYSTLTDVWYKLTVGTSQNVELSTEGSDFDTVLGVYTSYTGTQSPQVACDNDQPDGQTWSSVSFAATAGTTYYIAVGGSAVTSTPDAGSYVLTGSGDGPTGADLGLSVTDSTDPATVGSPYTYTATVANASGEAASGVSSTTFFSGPVTVNTASSSQGSCTVSAGTVTCALGTVPGSGAATVTIGVTPTAPGTVTASSKVSATTADPNQANNSDTESTTVNAPPGADLGVSVAESVDPVALGSSFTYTATVTNATATTSNGASVQTVVTGPGTVDSASSSQGSCAVSAGTVTCALGTVAASGSATVTIGVTPSGVGTVTAASTVSATTPDPNPGNNADTESTTVNNSLGCTIIGTPGNDTLNGTNGADVICGLGGSDTINGGNGNDTLYGGTGNDTIDGGNSDDVLHGGDGDDILGGGNGSDVLYGEAGNDTNYGETFLGSLLYLFDNGDDTIYGGSGNDDLDGQKGNDILVDTEGTDVMTGGAGNDSVNVQDGAGGDTANGGLGSDTCAIDAGDTSSSC
;
A
#
# COMPACT_ATOMS: atom_id res chain seq x y z
N MET A 1 -65.25 63.55 20.82
CA MET A 1 -63.94 63.09 20.32
C MET A 1 -63.98 61.58 20.40
N THR A 2 -63.91 60.77 19.35
CA THR A 2 -63.47 60.98 17.97
C THR A 2 -64.15 59.90 17.13
N THR A 3 -64.67 60.28 15.97
CA THR A 3 -65.35 59.43 15.00
C THR A 3 -64.34 58.46 14.37
N ALA A 4 -64.59 57.15 14.41
CA ALA A 4 -63.84 56.16 13.63
C ALA A 4 -64.73 55.66 12.48
N LEU A 5 -64.28 56.01 11.28
CA LEU A 5 -64.85 55.72 9.97
C LEU A 5 -64.63 54.22 9.66
N MET A 6 -65.70 53.43 9.53
CA MET A 6 -65.60 52.08 8.97
C MET A 6 -65.43 52.20 7.45
N LEU A 7 -64.21 51.99 6.95
CA LEU A 7 -63.99 51.66 5.54
C LEU A 7 -64.43 50.22 5.31
N ALA A 8 -65.32 50.02 4.34
CA ALA A 8 -65.59 48.72 3.75
C ALA A 8 -64.28 48.13 3.21
N GLY A 9 -63.94 46.92 3.64
CA GLY A 9 -62.79 46.19 3.11
C GLY A 9 -62.95 45.99 1.61
N ALA A 10 -61.90 46.33 0.85
CA ALA A 10 -61.78 45.99 -0.55
C ALA A 10 -61.92 44.46 -0.73
N PRO A 11 -62.52 43.97 -1.82
CA PRO A 11 -62.56 42.54 -2.10
C PRO A 11 -61.14 41.99 -2.14
N ALA A 12 -60.94 40.79 -1.58
CA ALA A 12 -59.67 40.10 -1.62
C ALA A 12 -59.13 40.06 -3.06
N ALA A 13 -57.88 40.46 -3.25
CA ALA A 13 -57.19 40.27 -4.52
C ALA A 13 -57.23 38.76 -4.84
N HIS A 14 -57.84 38.39 -5.97
CA HIS A 14 -57.84 37.01 -6.46
C HIS A 14 -56.38 36.57 -6.68
N ALA A 15 -56.07 35.29 -6.49
CA ALA A 15 -54.73 34.81 -6.78
C ALA A 15 -54.45 34.90 -8.29
N ALA A 16 -53.17 34.90 -8.68
CA ALA A 16 -52.81 34.91 -10.08
C ALA A 16 -53.22 33.58 -10.75
N PRO A 17 -53.70 33.59 -12.01
CA PRO A 17 -54.08 32.37 -12.71
C PRO A 17 -52.91 31.38 -12.82
N PRO A 18 -53.21 30.07 -12.91
CA PRO A 18 -52.20 29.05 -13.19
C PRO A 18 -51.38 29.36 -14.45
N SER A 19 -50.10 29.01 -14.46
CA SER A 19 -49.23 29.30 -15.61
C SER A 19 -49.64 28.59 -16.91
N ASN A 20 -50.36 27.48 -16.79
CA ASN A 20 -50.88 26.67 -17.90
C ASN A 20 -52.38 26.87 -18.16
N ASP A 21 -52.92 28.01 -17.72
CA ASP A 21 -54.28 28.49 -18.00
C ASP A 21 -54.50 28.90 -19.48
N ASN A 22 -53.55 28.60 -20.36
CA ASN A 22 -53.73 28.67 -21.82
C ASN A 22 -53.02 27.52 -22.55
N ILE A 23 -53.53 27.15 -23.72
CA ILE A 23 -53.00 26.04 -24.54
C ILE A 23 -51.58 26.27 -25.09
N ALA A 24 -51.20 27.51 -25.40
CA ALA A 24 -49.83 27.85 -25.81
C ALA A 24 -48.81 27.59 -24.69
N ASN A 25 -49.25 27.66 -23.43
CA ASN A 25 -48.47 27.38 -22.23
C ASN A 25 -48.69 25.95 -21.71
N ALA A 26 -49.27 25.05 -22.51
CA ALA A 26 -49.52 23.67 -22.11
C ALA A 26 -48.23 22.97 -21.64
N VAL A 27 -48.31 22.34 -20.47
CA VAL A 27 -47.19 21.64 -19.83
C VAL A 27 -46.97 20.28 -20.49
N SER A 28 -45.73 19.96 -20.83
CA SER A 28 -45.38 18.66 -21.42
C SER A 28 -45.50 17.52 -20.40
N VAL A 29 -46.16 16.43 -20.79
CA VAL A 29 -46.24 15.17 -20.03
C VAL A 29 -45.83 13.98 -20.91
N SER A 30 -45.37 12.89 -20.29
CA SER A 30 -44.94 11.65 -20.97
C SER A 30 -45.52 10.43 -20.25
N LEU A 31 -46.04 9.45 -21.00
CA LEU A 31 -46.67 8.27 -20.40
C LEU A 31 -45.65 7.31 -19.75
N PRO A 32 -46.00 6.65 -18.62
CA PRO A 32 -47.14 6.98 -17.76
C PRO A 32 -46.86 8.25 -16.95
N PHE A 33 -47.89 9.03 -16.63
CA PHE A 33 -47.76 10.21 -15.76
C PHE A 33 -48.88 10.32 -14.73
N SER A 34 -48.60 11.06 -13.66
CA SER A 34 -49.56 11.52 -12.67
C SER A 34 -49.17 12.93 -12.28
N VAL A 35 -50.04 13.90 -12.52
CA VAL A 35 -49.81 15.31 -12.16
C VAL A 35 -50.96 15.79 -11.28
N THR A 36 -50.62 16.63 -10.31
CA THR A 36 -51.61 17.36 -9.50
C THR A 36 -51.59 18.82 -9.91
N GLY A 37 -52.75 19.41 -10.11
CA GLY A 37 -52.87 20.82 -10.43
C GLY A 37 -54.11 21.43 -9.79
N SER A 38 -54.34 22.71 -10.08
CA SER A 38 -55.51 23.44 -9.61
C SER A 38 -56.02 24.33 -10.74
N ASN A 39 -57.33 24.38 -10.92
CA ASN A 39 -57.99 25.37 -11.77
C ASN A 39 -58.59 26.53 -10.94
N VAL A 40 -58.26 26.61 -9.65
CA VAL A 40 -58.60 27.77 -8.82
C VAL A 40 -57.92 29.01 -9.40
N ASP A 41 -58.70 30.06 -9.60
CA ASP A 41 -58.29 31.32 -10.24
C ASP A 41 -57.84 31.19 -11.70
N ALA A 42 -58.02 30.01 -12.34
CA ALA A 42 -57.97 29.89 -13.79
C ALA A 42 -59.00 30.84 -14.38
N THR A 43 -58.54 31.69 -15.29
CA THR A 43 -59.36 32.72 -15.87
C THR A 43 -60.21 32.13 -16.99
N THR A 44 -61.43 32.64 -17.16
CA THR A 44 -62.17 32.46 -18.41
C THR A 44 -61.51 33.21 -19.58
N GLU A 45 -60.24 33.63 -19.45
CA GLU A 45 -59.52 34.30 -20.52
C GLU A 45 -59.27 33.29 -21.62
N ASN A 46 -60.15 33.37 -22.59
CA ASN A 46 -59.89 32.96 -23.94
C ASN A 46 -59.68 34.27 -24.73
N PRO A 47 -58.43 34.75 -24.87
CA PRO A 47 -58.11 35.92 -25.68
C PRO A 47 -58.36 35.67 -27.19
N ASP A 48 -58.69 34.43 -27.56
CA ASP A 48 -58.73 33.95 -28.95
C ASP A 48 -60.16 33.74 -29.50
N GLY A 49 -61.20 34.21 -28.81
CA GLY A 49 -62.57 34.29 -29.36
C GLY A 49 -63.34 32.97 -29.43
N PHE A 50 -63.03 31.98 -28.58
CA PHE A 50 -63.86 30.80 -28.32
C PHE A 50 -65.24 31.14 -27.72
N VAL A 51 -66.28 30.39 -28.11
CA VAL A 51 -67.67 30.62 -27.66
C VAL A 51 -68.24 29.39 -26.93
N ALA A 52 -67.58 28.21 -26.99
CA ALA A 52 -68.11 26.98 -26.41
C ALA A 52 -67.12 25.80 -26.50
N TYR A 53 -66.85 25.13 -25.37
CA TYR A 53 -66.37 23.74 -25.36
C TYR A 53 -67.53 22.82 -25.79
N VAL A 54 -67.28 21.88 -26.69
CA VAL A 54 -68.30 20.90 -27.12
C VAL A 54 -67.87 19.52 -26.66
N CYS A 55 -68.65 18.89 -25.80
CA CYS A 55 -68.48 17.47 -25.44
C CYS A 55 -69.79 16.74 -25.63
N ASN A 56 -69.76 15.62 -26.34
CA ASN A 56 -70.94 14.82 -26.65
C ASN A 56 -72.13 15.61 -27.25
N GLY A 57 -71.86 16.72 -27.94
CA GLY A 57 -72.87 17.59 -28.56
C GLY A 57 -73.43 18.69 -27.66
N GLU A 58 -73.01 18.77 -26.40
CA GLU A 58 -73.36 19.86 -25.48
C GLU A 58 -72.33 20.99 -25.49
N VAL A 59 -72.81 22.22 -25.38
CA VAL A 59 -72.02 23.45 -25.45
C VAL A 59 -71.81 24.02 -24.05
N TYR A 60 -70.55 24.12 -23.62
CA TYR A 60 -70.15 24.66 -22.33
C TYR A 60 -69.40 25.97 -22.53
N SER A 61 -70.00 27.08 -22.09
CA SER A 61 -69.52 28.44 -22.37
C SER A 61 -68.79 29.11 -21.20
N THR A 62 -68.61 28.42 -20.07
CA THR A 62 -68.08 28.98 -18.82
C THR A 62 -67.11 28.02 -18.11
N LEU A 63 -66.09 27.52 -18.82
CA LEU A 63 -65.07 26.64 -18.23
C LEU A 63 -63.83 27.44 -17.78
N THR A 64 -63.17 26.92 -16.75
CA THR A 64 -61.86 27.35 -16.25
C THR A 64 -60.87 26.19 -16.45
N ASP A 65 -60.14 26.23 -17.57
CA ASP A 65 -59.37 25.09 -18.09
C ASP A 65 -57.87 25.29 -17.96
N VAL A 66 -57.17 24.21 -17.63
CA VAL A 66 -55.71 24.14 -17.61
C VAL A 66 -55.20 23.08 -18.58
N TRP A 67 -54.06 23.37 -19.19
CA TRP A 67 -53.62 22.67 -20.39
C TRP A 67 -52.33 21.87 -20.22
N TYR A 68 -52.33 20.68 -20.82
CA TYR A 68 -51.19 19.78 -20.94
C TYR A 68 -50.98 19.34 -22.38
N LYS A 69 -49.78 18.90 -22.73
CA LYS A 69 -49.46 18.34 -24.05
C LYS A 69 -48.70 17.02 -23.93
N LEU A 70 -49.14 16.03 -24.71
CA LEU A 70 -48.60 14.68 -24.76
C LEU A 70 -48.18 14.36 -26.19
N THR A 71 -46.96 13.86 -26.38
CA THR A 71 -46.52 13.30 -27.67
C THR A 71 -46.09 11.86 -27.45
N VAL A 72 -46.73 10.91 -28.13
CA VAL A 72 -46.41 9.48 -28.00
C VAL A 72 -45.35 9.06 -29.02
N GLY A 73 -44.38 8.25 -28.59
CA GLY A 73 -43.32 7.73 -29.45
C GLY A 73 -43.78 6.61 -30.39
N THR A 74 -44.82 5.88 -30.00
CA THR A 74 -45.41 4.75 -30.71
C THR A 74 -46.93 4.88 -30.75
N SER A 75 -47.58 4.35 -31.79
CA SER A 75 -49.05 4.34 -31.84
C SER A 75 -49.59 3.34 -30.83
N GLN A 76 -50.44 3.79 -29.91
CA GLN A 76 -50.94 3.01 -28.77
C GLN A 76 -52.29 3.56 -28.31
N ASN A 77 -53.06 2.77 -27.57
CA ASN A 77 -54.19 3.31 -26.84
C ASN A 77 -53.68 4.12 -25.63
N VAL A 78 -54.32 5.26 -25.36
CA VAL A 78 -54.01 6.12 -24.22
C VAL A 78 -55.27 6.26 -23.39
N GLU A 79 -55.13 6.00 -22.09
CA GLU A 79 -56.16 6.25 -21.09
C GLU A 79 -55.75 7.44 -20.24
N LEU A 80 -56.66 8.40 -20.10
CA LEU A 80 -56.50 9.55 -19.21
C LEU A 80 -57.62 9.52 -18.17
N SER A 81 -57.30 9.82 -16.93
CA SER A 81 -58.27 9.86 -15.83
C SER A 81 -57.99 11.02 -14.89
N THR A 82 -59.05 11.68 -14.42
CA THR A 82 -59.00 12.67 -13.35
C THR A 82 -59.49 12.15 -12.00
N GLU A 83 -59.52 10.83 -11.83
CA GLU A 83 -59.88 10.19 -10.55
C GLU A 83 -59.01 10.72 -9.39
N GLY A 84 -59.65 11.08 -8.28
CA GLY A 84 -59.02 11.71 -7.12
C GLY A 84 -59.06 13.24 -7.10
N SER A 85 -59.69 13.87 -8.10
CA SER A 85 -59.98 15.32 -8.09
C SER A 85 -61.08 15.67 -7.07
N ASP A 86 -61.05 16.89 -6.54
CA ASP A 86 -61.98 17.35 -5.49
C ASP A 86 -63.21 18.11 -6.00
N PHE A 87 -63.37 18.21 -7.32
CA PHE A 87 -64.50 18.82 -8.02
C PHE A 87 -64.87 18.04 -9.28
N ASP A 88 -66.06 18.30 -9.82
CA ASP A 88 -66.53 17.69 -11.07
C ASP A 88 -65.67 18.18 -12.25
N THR A 89 -64.85 17.26 -12.78
CA THR A 89 -63.85 17.59 -13.79
C THR A 89 -64.37 17.27 -15.19
N VAL A 90 -64.03 18.13 -16.13
CA VAL A 90 -64.23 17.94 -17.57
C VAL A 90 -62.89 17.66 -18.22
N LEU A 91 -62.82 16.60 -19.04
CA LEU A 91 -61.59 16.20 -19.72
C LEU A 91 -61.78 16.30 -21.24
N GLY A 92 -60.89 17.00 -21.94
CA GLY A 92 -60.93 17.16 -23.39
C GLY A 92 -59.58 16.89 -24.05
N VAL A 93 -59.57 16.19 -25.18
CA VAL A 93 -58.35 15.85 -25.95
C VAL A 93 -58.46 16.35 -27.38
N TYR A 94 -57.40 17.01 -27.87
CA TYR A 94 -57.36 17.68 -29.18
C TYR A 94 -56.02 17.44 -29.89
N THR A 95 -55.99 17.43 -31.23
CA THR A 95 -54.73 17.33 -32.00
C THR A 95 -54.14 18.69 -32.41
N SER A 96 -54.92 19.76 -32.35
CA SER A 96 -54.52 21.13 -32.74
C SER A 96 -55.59 22.12 -32.31
N TYR A 97 -55.26 23.41 -32.19
CA TYR A 97 -56.25 24.46 -32.06
C TYR A 97 -56.00 25.64 -33.01
N THR A 98 -56.95 25.90 -33.93
CA THR A 98 -56.91 27.02 -34.88
C THR A 98 -58.29 27.67 -35.01
N GLY A 99 -58.75 28.39 -33.99
CA GLY A 99 -60.04 29.08 -34.02
C GLY A 99 -61.25 28.13 -34.06
N THR A 100 -62.40 28.66 -34.48
CA THR A 100 -63.76 28.34 -33.99
C THR A 100 -64.24 26.87 -33.97
N GLN A 101 -63.53 25.89 -34.53
CA GLN A 101 -63.72 24.45 -34.22
C GLN A 101 -62.41 23.67 -34.40
N SER A 102 -62.03 22.87 -33.41
CA SER A 102 -60.85 21.97 -33.46
C SER A 102 -61.29 20.50 -33.54
N PRO A 103 -60.49 19.58 -34.13
CA PRO A 103 -60.81 18.17 -34.15
C PRO A 103 -60.69 17.61 -32.73
N GLN A 104 -61.84 17.36 -32.12
CA GLN A 104 -61.94 16.69 -30.83
C GLN A 104 -61.62 15.20 -31.02
N VAL A 105 -60.67 14.71 -30.23
CA VAL A 105 -60.21 13.31 -30.25
C VAL A 105 -61.07 12.47 -29.31
N ALA A 106 -61.24 12.96 -28.09
CA ALA A 106 -62.08 12.38 -27.05
C ALA A 106 -62.46 13.47 -26.05
N CYS A 107 -63.58 13.27 -25.37
CA CYS A 107 -63.91 14.04 -24.17
C CYS A 107 -64.73 13.18 -23.20
N ASP A 108 -64.76 13.61 -21.96
CA ASP A 108 -65.69 13.11 -20.96
C ASP A 108 -66.10 14.24 -20.01
N ASN A 109 -67.37 14.20 -19.58
CA ASN A 109 -68.00 15.12 -18.64
C ASN A 109 -69.19 14.39 -17.99
N ASP A 110 -68.96 13.75 -16.83
CA ASP A 110 -69.83 12.70 -16.28
C ASP A 110 -71.10 13.19 -15.55
N GLN A 111 -71.79 14.20 -16.11
CA GLN A 111 -73.08 14.68 -15.60
C GLN A 111 -74.27 13.84 -16.12
N PRO A 112 -74.28 12.51 -15.87
CA PRO A 112 -75.47 11.92 -15.25
C PRO A 112 -75.26 10.80 -14.20
N ASP A 113 -74.05 10.31 -13.92
CA ASP A 113 -73.88 9.04 -13.17
C ASP A 113 -73.44 9.17 -11.69
N GLY A 114 -73.21 10.40 -11.22
CA GLY A 114 -72.89 10.67 -9.80
C GLY A 114 -71.44 10.42 -9.40
N GLN A 115 -70.54 10.27 -10.37
CA GLN A 115 -69.08 10.33 -10.18
C GLN A 115 -68.62 11.80 -10.28
N THR A 116 -67.46 12.11 -9.70
CA THR A 116 -66.88 13.47 -9.66
C THR A 116 -65.60 13.59 -10.50
N TRP A 117 -65.37 12.65 -11.41
CA TRP A 117 -64.15 12.59 -12.22
C TRP A 117 -64.48 12.12 -13.63
N SER A 118 -63.61 12.49 -14.58
CA SER A 118 -63.74 12.19 -16.00
C SER A 118 -62.62 11.26 -16.46
N SER A 119 -62.92 10.41 -17.44
CA SER A 119 -61.94 9.54 -18.08
C SER A 119 -62.16 9.40 -19.57
N VAL A 120 -61.07 9.40 -20.33
CA VAL A 120 -61.13 9.21 -21.79
C VAL A 120 -60.13 8.16 -22.24
N SER A 121 -60.52 7.42 -23.27
CA SER A 121 -59.64 6.49 -23.97
C SER A 121 -59.60 6.85 -25.45
N PHE A 122 -58.40 6.90 -26.03
CA PHE A 122 -58.24 7.18 -27.46
C PHE A 122 -57.00 6.52 -28.07
N ALA A 123 -57.10 6.18 -29.36
CA ALA A 123 -55.98 5.67 -30.14
C ALA A 123 -55.03 6.83 -30.51
N ALA A 124 -53.87 6.88 -29.86
CA ALA A 124 -52.83 7.86 -30.15
C ALA A 124 -51.94 7.38 -31.31
N THR A 125 -51.57 8.30 -32.20
CA THR A 125 -50.68 8.03 -33.35
C THR A 125 -49.26 8.52 -33.04
N ALA A 126 -48.25 7.68 -33.32
CA ALA A 126 -46.84 8.00 -33.14
C ALA A 126 -46.48 9.38 -33.73
N GLY A 127 -45.78 10.21 -32.95
CA GLY A 127 -45.31 11.53 -33.38
C GLY A 127 -46.39 12.63 -33.45
N THR A 128 -47.65 12.32 -33.12
CA THR A 128 -48.72 13.31 -33.00
C THR A 128 -48.75 13.89 -31.60
N THR A 129 -48.84 15.22 -31.50
CA THR A 129 -49.02 15.92 -30.22
C THR A 129 -50.51 16.10 -29.93
N TYR A 130 -50.92 15.65 -28.75
CA TYR A 130 -52.26 15.78 -28.20
C TYR A 130 -52.25 16.86 -27.11
N TYR A 131 -53.21 17.77 -27.16
CA TYR A 131 -53.46 18.78 -26.14
C TYR A 131 -54.62 18.32 -25.26
N ILE A 132 -54.39 18.34 -23.96
CA ILE A 132 -55.31 17.84 -22.94
C ILE A 132 -55.78 19.05 -22.12
N ALA A 133 -57.08 19.30 -22.11
CA ALA A 133 -57.72 20.30 -21.27
C ALA A 133 -58.36 19.60 -20.06
N VAL A 134 -58.07 20.10 -18.86
CA VAL A 134 -58.74 19.70 -17.61
C VAL A 134 -59.46 20.92 -17.08
N GLY A 135 -60.77 20.83 -16.95
CA GLY A 135 -61.64 21.95 -16.55
C GLY A 135 -62.67 21.55 -15.51
N GLY A 136 -63.49 22.53 -15.08
CA GLY A 136 -64.67 22.30 -14.25
C GLY A 136 -65.93 22.86 -14.90
N SER A 137 -67.03 22.08 -14.90
CA SER A 137 -68.30 22.45 -15.53
C SER A 137 -69.27 23.05 -14.54
N ALA A 138 -69.69 24.29 -14.79
CA ALA A 138 -70.75 24.94 -14.02
C ALA A 138 -72.15 24.59 -14.57
N VAL A 139 -72.99 23.90 -13.79
CA VAL A 139 -74.45 23.86 -14.04
C VAL A 139 -75.13 25.13 -13.48
N THR A 140 -74.44 25.88 -12.61
CA THR A 140 -74.89 27.15 -12.04
C THR A 140 -73.90 28.27 -12.38
N SER A 141 -74.26 29.54 -12.21
CA SER A 141 -73.55 30.71 -12.75
C SER A 141 -72.11 30.98 -12.24
N THR A 142 -71.48 30.03 -11.56
CA THR A 142 -70.09 30.06 -11.06
C THR A 142 -69.39 28.74 -11.39
N PRO A 143 -68.29 28.72 -12.17
CA PRO A 143 -67.54 27.51 -12.51
C PRO A 143 -67.04 26.74 -11.28
N ASP A 144 -67.09 25.41 -11.35
CA ASP A 144 -66.49 24.54 -10.34
C ASP A 144 -64.97 24.66 -10.42
N ALA A 145 -64.34 24.94 -9.27
CA ALA A 145 -62.91 25.14 -9.17
C ALA A 145 -62.34 24.42 -7.93
N GLY A 146 -61.20 23.78 -8.11
CA GLY A 146 -60.57 22.97 -7.08
C GLY A 146 -59.22 22.39 -7.51
N SER A 147 -58.73 21.45 -6.72
CA SER A 147 -57.54 20.66 -7.02
C SER A 147 -57.92 19.42 -7.83
N TYR A 148 -57.18 19.16 -8.90
CA TYR A 148 -57.36 17.95 -9.70
C TYR A 148 -56.10 17.08 -9.70
N VAL A 149 -56.33 15.80 -9.97
CA VAL A 149 -55.31 14.85 -10.39
C VAL A 149 -55.55 14.59 -11.87
N LEU A 150 -54.48 14.50 -12.66
CA LEU A 150 -54.54 13.99 -14.03
C LEU A 150 -53.52 12.87 -14.16
N THR A 151 -54.01 11.68 -14.47
CA THR A 151 -53.19 10.51 -14.76
C THR A 151 -53.29 10.16 -16.24
N GLY A 152 -52.21 9.61 -16.78
CA GLY A 152 -52.20 9.05 -18.12
C GLY A 152 -51.40 7.75 -18.18
N SER A 153 -51.99 6.72 -18.76
CA SER A 153 -51.36 5.45 -19.07
C SER A 153 -51.46 5.16 -20.57
N GLY A 154 -50.53 4.34 -21.08
CA GLY A 154 -50.61 3.79 -22.42
C GLY A 154 -50.63 2.27 -22.36
N ASP A 155 -50.88 1.61 -23.49
CA ASP A 155 -50.56 0.19 -23.65
C ASP A 155 -49.08 0.00 -23.26
N GLY A 156 -48.82 -0.70 -22.16
CA GLY A 156 -47.46 -1.07 -21.77
C GLY A 156 -46.73 -1.77 -22.93
N PRO A 157 -45.40 -1.79 -22.96
CA PRO A 157 -44.69 -2.31 -24.12
C PRO A 157 -45.08 -3.78 -24.37
N THR A 158 -45.45 -4.09 -25.61
CA THR A 158 -45.64 -5.47 -26.06
C THR A 158 -44.26 -6.10 -26.29
N GLY A 159 -43.81 -6.95 -25.36
CA GLY A 159 -42.50 -7.61 -25.40
C GLY A 159 -42.15 -8.27 -24.09
N ALA A 160 -41.20 -9.20 -24.10
CA ALA A 160 -40.69 -9.81 -22.86
C ALA A 160 -39.76 -8.83 -22.14
N ASP A 161 -39.98 -8.54 -20.86
CA ASP A 161 -39.21 -7.57 -20.05
C ASP A 161 -38.31 -8.32 -19.07
N LEU A 162 -37.01 -8.41 -19.36
CA LEU A 162 -36.04 -9.08 -18.50
C LEU A 162 -35.41 -8.07 -17.52
N GLY A 163 -35.45 -8.42 -16.25
CA GLY A 163 -34.68 -7.76 -15.20
C GLY A 163 -33.57 -8.68 -14.69
N LEU A 164 -32.42 -8.10 -14.37
CA LEU A 164 -31.30 -8.81 -13.76
C LEU A 164 -31.01 -8.23 -12.37
N SER A 165 -30.79 -9.10 -11.40
CA SER A 165 -30.17 -8.74 -10.11
C SER A 165 -29.03 -9.69 -9.76
N VAL A 166 -28.03 -9.22 -9.03
CA VAL A 166 -26.90 -10.01 -8.52
C VAL A 166 -26.81 -9.80 -7.03
N THR A 167 -26.64 -10.88 -6.27
CA THR A 167 -26.36 -10.83 -4.83
C THR A 167 -25.22 -11.76 -4.49
N ASP A 168 -24.59 -11.56 -3.33
CA ASP A 168 -23.60 -12.47 -2.78
C ASP A 168 -24.10 -13.12 -1.48
N SER A 169 -23.48 -14.24 -1.10
CA SER A 169 -23.82 -14.98 0.12
C SER A 169 -23.15 -14.45 1.38
N THR A 170 -22.13 -13.60 1.26
CA THR A 170 -21.22 -13.28 2.37
C THR A 170 -20.48 -11.96 2.12
N ASP A 171 -20.91 -10.90 2.81
CA ASP A 171 -20.22 -9.62 2.86
C ASP A 171 -20.05 -9.17 4.32
N PRO A 172 -18.81 -9.06 4.85
CA PRO A 172 -17.52 -9.28 4.19
C PRO A 172 -17.14 -10.77 4.01
N ALA A 173 -16.42 -11.10 2.94
CA ALA A 173 -15.77 -12.39 2.71
C ALA A 173 -14.33 -12.43 3.27
N THR A 174 -13.68 -13.60 3.25
CA THR A 174 -12.30 -13.81 3.73
C THR A 174 -11.45 -14.48 2.66
N VAL A 175 -10.20 -14.06 2.50
CA VAL A 175 -9.24 -14.69 1.55
C VAL A 175 -9.20 -16.21 1.75
N GLY A 176 -9.26 -16.97 0.65
CA GLY A 176 -9.21 -18.43 0.66
C GLY A 176 -10.52 -19.14 1.02
N SER A 177 -11.49 -18.45 1.63
CA SER A 177 -12.81 -19.00 1.94
C SER A 177 -13.74 -18.90 0.73
N PRO A 178 -14.29 -20.01 0.21
CA PRO A 178 -15.22 -19.96 -0.92
C PRO A 178 -16.56 -19.34 -0.51
N TYR A 179 -17.14 -18.53 -1.40
CA TYR A 179 -18.49 -17.97 -1.27
C TYR A 179 -19.18 -17.93 -2.65
N THR A 180 -20.46 -17.54 -2.70
CA THR A 180 -21.25 -17.61 -3.94
C THR A 180 -21.89 -16.29 -4.31
N TYR A 181 -21.90 -15.97 -5.60
CA TYR A 181 -22.79 -14.98 -6.20
C TYR A 181 -24.01 -15.66 -6.82
N THR A 182 -25.17 -15.03 -6.72
CA THR A 182 -26.41 -15.46 -7.36
C THR A 182 -26.91 -14.36 -8.28
N ALA A 183 -26.88 -14.59 -9.59
CA ALA A 183 -27.52 -13.73 -10.58
C ALA A 183 -28.93 -14.26 -10.90
N THR A 184 -29.94 -13.42 -10.78
CA THR A 184 -31.35 -13.75 -11.05
C THR A 184 -31.83 -12.98 -12.26
N VAL A 185 -32.24 -13.71 -13.30
CA VAL A 185 -32.91 -13.15 -14.49
C VAL A 185 -34.41 -13.38 -14.32
N ALA A 186 -35.17 -12.33 -14.10
CA ALA A 186 -36.63 -12.37 -13.96
C ALA A 186 -37.30 -11.79 -15.22
N ASN A 187 -38.40 -12.38 -15.65
CA ASN A 187 -39.22 -11.83 -16.72
C ASN A 187 -40.49 -11.23 -16.13
N ALA A 188 -40.58 -9.89 -16.09
CA ALA A 188 -41.69 -9.17 -15.48
C ALA A 188 -42.96 -9.17 -16.34
N SER A 189 -42.86 -9.56 -17.61
CA SER A 189 -43.98 -9.58 -18.55
C SER A 189 -44.79 -10.90 -18.47
N GLY A 190 -45.95 -10.94 -19.11
CA GLY A 190 -46.71 -12.18 -19.34
C GLY A 190 -46.20 -13.03 -20.51
N GLU A 191 -45.26 -12.50 -21.32
CA GLU A 191 -44.77 -13.13 -22.55
C GLU A 191 -43.44 -13.86 -22.31
N ALA A 192 -43.20 -14.97 -23.01
CA ALA A 192 -41.96 -15.73 -22.84
C ALA A 192 -40.76 -15.07 -23.57
N ALA A 193 -39.63 -14.94 -22.88
CA ALA A 193 -38.35 -14.51 -23.47
C ALA A 193 -37.59 -15.72 -24.00
N SER A 194 -37.17 -15.72 -25.27
CA SER A 194 -36.42 -16.81 -25.89
C SER A 194 -34.97 -16.43 -26.21
N GLY A 195 -34.08 -17.42 -26.19
CA GLY A 195 -32.65 -17.20 -26.45
C GLY A 195 -31.97 -16.36 -25.36
N VAL A 196 -32.43 -16.49 -24.12
CA VAL A 196 -31.92 -15.77 -22.97
C VAL A 196 -30.51 -16.26 -22.64
N SER A 197 -29.58 -15.31 -22.51
CA SER A 197 -28.20 -15.54 -22.10
C SER A 197 -27.79 -14.50 -21.08
N SER A 198 -27.21 -14.95 -19.97
CA SER A 198 -26.57 -14.06 -18.98
C SER A 198 -25.04 -14.17 -19.07
N THR A 199 -24.36 -13.06 -18.78
CA THR A 199 -22.91 -12.99 -18.68
C THR A 199 -22.54 -12.25 -17.41
N THR A 200 -21.66 -12.83 -16.60
CA THR A 200 -21.11 -12.22 -15.39
C THR A 200 -19.60 -12.10 -15.52
N PHE A 201 -19.09 -10.89 -15.34
CA PHE A 201 -17.67 -10.58 -15.32
C PHE A 201 -17.22 -10.28 -13.89
N PHE A 202 -16.12 -10.89 -13.47
CA PHE A 202 -15.50 -10.63 -12.17
C PHE A 202 -14.28 -9.74 -12.31
N SER A 203 -14.22 -8.67 -11.52
CA SER A 203 -13.02 -7.87 -11.31
C SER A 203 -12.57 -7.92 -9.85
N GLY A 204 -11.25 -7.90 -9.63
CA GLY A 204 -10.65 -8.02 -8.30
C GLY A 204 -9.91 -9.35 -8.10
N PRO A 205 -9.35 -9.58 -6.90
CA PRO A 205 -8.49 -10.74 -6.61
C PRO A 205 -9.32 -12.01 -6.37
N VAL A 206 -9.90 -12.61 -7.40
CA VAL A 206 -10.80 -13.77 -7.26
C VAL A 206 -10.53 -14.88 -8.28
N THR A 207 -10.74 -16.13 -7.85
CA THR A 207 -10.81 -17.31 -8.74
C THR A 207 -12.26 -17.78 -8.82
N VAL A 208 -12.77 -18.00 -10.04
CA VAL A 208 -14.08 -18.62 -10.26
C VAL A 208 -13.94 -20.13 -10.25
N ASN A 209 -14.59 -20.80 -9.30
CA ASN A 209 -14.46 -22.23 -9.07
C ASN A 209 -15.54 -23.02 -9.82
N THR A 210 -16.78 -22.56 -9.75
CA THR A 210 -17.95 -23.27 -10.28
C THR A 210 -18.98 -22.28 -10.81
N ALA A 211 -19.78 -22.72 -11.79
CA ALA A 211 -20.95 -22.00 -12.27
C ALA A 211 -22.04 -23.00 -12.63
N SER A 212 -23.25 -22.77 -12.12
CA SER A 212 -24.43 -23.60 -12.40
C SER A 212 -25.65 -22.71 -12.57
N SER A 213 -26.58 -23.09 -13.44
CA SER A 213 -27.84 -22.39 -13.65
C SER A 213 -29.04 -23.27 -13.33
N SER A 214 -30.17 -22.67 -12.98
CA SER A 214 -31.45 -23.38 -12.78
C SER A 214 -31.97 -24.03 -14.07
N GLN A 215 -31.53 -23.52 -15.22
CA GLN A 215 -31.85 -24.02 -16.55
C GLN A 215 -30.72 -23.73 -17.53
N GLY A 216 -30.60 -24.57 -18.56
CA GLY A 216 -29.56 -24.43 -19.58
C GLY A 216 -28.17 -24.85 -19.09
N SER A 217 -27.13 -24.14 -19.55
CA SER A 217 -25.73 -24.50 -19.25
C SER A 217 -24.84 -23.28 -19.13
N CYS A 218 -23.83 -23.36 -18.26
CA CYS A 218 -22.84 -22.31 -18.04
C CYS A 218 -21.43 -22.74 -18.49
N THR A 219 -20.65 -21.78 -18.97
CA THR A 219 -19.23 -21.92 -19.28
C THR A 219 -18.43 -20.84 -18.58
N VAL A 220 -17.25 -21.20 -18.07
CA VAL A 220 -16.31 -20.27 -17.45
C VAL A 220 -15.11 -20.10 -18.37
N SER A 221 -14.80 -18.87 -18.76
CA SER A 221 -13.66 -18.54 -19.61
C SER A 221 -13.03 -17.23 -19.15
N ALA A 222 -11.74 -17.25 -18.78
CA ALA A 222 -10.97 -16.06 -18.39
C ALA A 222 -11.68 -15.16 -17.35
N GLY A 223 -12.23 -15.74 -16.28
CA GLY A 223 -12.93 -14.98 -15.22
C GLY A 223 -14.32 -14.45 -15.61
N THR A 224 -14.82 -14.81 -16.80
CA THR A 224 -16.18 -14.51 -17.25
C THR A 224 -17.03 -15.78 -17.22
N VAL A 225 -18.23 -15.69 -16.65
CA VAL A 225 -19.23 -16.76 -16.63
C VAL A 225 -20.32 -16.41 -17.64
N THR A 226 -20.54 -17.26 -18.63
CA THR A 226 -21.62 -17.10 -19.60
C THR A 226 -22.57 -18.29 -19.49
N CYS A 227 -23.87 -18.01 -19.30
CA CYS A 227 -24.89 -19.04 -19.16
C CYS A 227 -25.96 -18.86 -20.24
N ALA A 228 -26.13 -19.88 -21.08
CA ALA A 228 -27.22 -19.96 -22.03
C ALA A 228 -28.45 -20.51 -21.29
N LEU A 229 -29.39 -19.63 -20.91
CA LEU A 229 -30.56 -19.94 -20.08
C LEU A 229 -31.75 -20.43 -20.92
N GLY A 230 -31.75 -20.22 -22.24
CA GLY A 230 -32.80 -20.73 -23.13
C GLY A 230 -34.06 -19.88 -23.07
N THR A 231 -35.21 -20.46 -22.74
CA THR A 231 -36.49 -19.73 -22.66
C THR A 231 -36.87 -19.47 -21.21
N VAL A 232 -37.13 -18.20 -20.86
CA VAL A 232 -37.67 -17.80 -19.54
C VAL A 232 -39.16 -17.50 -19.73
N PRO A 233 -40.07 -18.26 -19.08
CA PRO A 233 -41.52 -18.02 -19.18
C PRO A 233 -41.91 -16.61 -18.73
N GLY A 234 -43.08 -16.13 -19.19
CA GLY A 234 -43.69 -14.92 -18.64
C GLY A 234 -43.91 -15.07 -17.14
N SER A 235 -43.59 -14.04 -16.36
CA SER A 235 -43.59 -14.04 -14.89
C SER A 235 -42.67 -15.10 -14.26
N GLY A 236 -41.77 -15.69 -15.05
CA GLY A 236 -40.79 -16.68 -14.61
C GLY A 236 -39.43 -16.06 -14.27
N ALA A 237 -38.53 -16.88 -13.71
CA ALA A 237 -37.16 -16.48 -13.45
C ALA A 237 -36.18 -17.66 -13.64
N ALA A 238 -34.95 -17.33 -14.00
CA ALA A 238 -33.82 -18.24 -14.04
C ALA A 238 -32.69 -17.71 -13.15
N THR A 239 -32.02 -18.60 -12.43
CA THR A 239 -30.92 -18.23 -11.53
C THR A 239 -29.61 -18.84 -11.99
N VAL A 240 -28.51 -18.13 -11.74
CA VAL A 240 -27.13 -18.57 -11.95
C VAL A 240 -26.39 -18.43 -10.64
N THR A 241 -25.88 -19.55 -10.11
CA THR A 241 -25.05 -19.61 -8.91
C THR A 241 -23.60 -19.80 -9.32
N ILE A 242 -22.73 -18.91 -8.85
CA ILE A 242 -21.31 -18.86 -9.19
C ILE A 242 -20.50 -18.98 -7.91
N GLY A 243 -19.75 -20.07 -7.75
CA GLY A 243 -18.84 -20.26 -6.62
C GLY A 243 -17.48 -19.65 -6.91
N VAL A 244 -16.97 -18.84 -5.99
CA VAL A 244 -15.71 -18.11 -6.13
C VAL A 244 -14.85 -18.24 -4.87
N THR A 245 -13.53 -18.05 -5.01
CA THR A 245 -12.58 -17.97 -3.88
C THR A 245 -11.69 -16.73 -4.05
N PRO A 246 -11.67 -15.79 -3.08
CA PRO A 246 -10.75 -14.67 -3.12
C PRO A 246 -9.31 -15.12 -2.93
N THR A 247 -8.39 -14.43 -3.60
CA THR A 247 -6.94 -14.71 -3.62
C THR A 247 -6.11 -13.68 -2.84
N ALA A 248 -6.67 -12.50 -2.56
CA ALA A 248 -6.05 -11.45 -1.76
C ALA A 248 -7.14 -10.54 -1.15
N PRO A 249 -6.81 -9.74 -0.11
CA PRO A 249 -7.71 -8.73 0.43
C PRO A 249 -8.05 -7.66 -0.62
N GLY A 250 -9.23 -7.04 -0.51
CA GLY A 250 -9.68 -6.00 -1.45
C GLY A 250 -11.17 -6.09 -1.74
N THR A 251 -11.60 -5.60 -2.90
CA THR A 251 -13.00 -5.68 -3.35
C THR A 251 -13.10 -6.61 -4.55
N VAL A 252 -14.05 -7.53 -4.51
CA VAL A 252 -14.43 -8.36 -5.65
C VAL A 252 -15.78 -7.85 -6.15
N THR A 253 -15.85 -7.52 -7.44
CA THR A 253 -17.05 -6.98 -8.08
C THR A 253 -17.53 -7.95 -9.15
N ALA A 254 -18.81 -8.31 -9.10
CA ALA A 254 -19.51 -9.15 -10.07
C ALA A 254 -20.46 -8.28 -10.90
N SER A 255 -20.07 -7.96 -12.13
CA SER A 255 -20.91 -7.21 -13.07
C SER A 255 -21.61 -8.17 -14.01
N SER A 256 -22.94 -8.24 -13.93
CA SER A 256 -23.74 -9.14 -14.76
C SER A 256 -24.60 -8.38 -15.76
N LYS A 257 -24.84 -9.01 -16.91
CA LYS A 257 -25.74 -8.54 -17.95
C LYS A 257 -26.57 -9.69 -18.50
N VAL A 258 -27.81 -9.44 -18.88
CA VAL A 258 -28.65 -10.39 -19.61
C VAL A 258 -29.00 -9.85 -21.00
N SER A 259 -29.25 -10.78 -21.91
CA SER A 259 -29.70 -10.54 -23.28
C SER A 259 -30.65 -11.65 -23.72
N ALA A 260 -31.50 -11.37 -24.69
CA ALA A 260 -32.40 -12.35 -25.30
C ALA A 260 -32.53 -12.10 -26.81
N THR A 261 -33.04 -13.09 -27.55
CA THR A 261 -33.43 -12.92 -28.96
C THR A 261 -34.82 -12.29 -29.10
N THR A 262 -35.69 -12.50 -28.10
CA THR A 262 -36.93 -11.72 -27.97
C THR A 262 -36.57 -10.28 -27.60
N ALA A 263 -37.19 -9.30 -28.26
CA ALA A 263 -36.93 -7.89 -27.99
C ALA A 263 -37.36 -7.53 -26.57
N ASP A 264 -36.46 -6.87 -25.85
CA ASP A 264 -36.70 -6.33 -24.52
C ASP A 264 -36.99 -4.83 -24.60
N PRO A 265 -38.20 -4.38 -24.22
CA PRO A 265 -38.55 -2.97 -24.25
C PRO A 265 -37.84 -2.13 -23.19
N ASN A 266 -37.37 -2.74 -22.10
CA ASN A 266 -36.62 -2.07 -21.05
C ASN A 266 -35.18 -2.59 -21.03
N GLN A 267 -34.28 -1.91 -21.73
CA GLN A 267 -32.87 -2.33 -21.69
C GLN A 267 -32.13 -1.86 -20.43
N ALA A 268 -32.74 -1.01 -19.60
CA ALA A 268 -32.05 -0.38 -18.47
C ALA A 268 -31.92 -1.28 -17.24
N ASN A 269 -32.82 -2.25 -17.06
CA ASN A 269 -32.82 -3.25 -15.97
C ASN A 269 -32.07 -4.55 -16.34
N ASN A 270 -31.45 -4.60 -17.51
CA ASN A 270 -30.77 -5.79 -18.03
C ASN A 270 -29.34 -5.99 -17.51
N SER A 271 -28.91 -5.19 -16.53
CA SER A 271 -27.58 -5.28 -15.92
C SER A 271 -27.63 -4.92 -14.45
N ASP A 272 -26.76 -5.55 -13.67
CA ASP A 272 -26.59 -5.25 -12.26
C ASP A 272 -25.14 -5.53 -11.83
N THR A 273 -24.69 -4.94 -10.73
CA THR A 273 -23.34 -5.10 -10.21
C THR A 273 -23.36 -5.20 -8.69
N GLU A 274 -22.76 -6.26 -8.18
CA GLU A 274 -22.59 -6.50 -6.73
C GLU A 274 -21.11 -6.44 -6.36
N SER A 275 -20.77 -5.90 -5.19
CA SER A 275 -19.40 -5.78 -4.70
C SER A 275 -19.27 -6.32 -3.29
N THR A 276 -18.32 -7.24 -3.10
CA THR A 276 -18.06 -7.86 -1.80
C THR A 276 -16.70 -7.40 -1.26
N THR A 277 -16.67 -7.02 0.01
CA THR A 277 -15.42 -6.70 0.71
C THR A 277 -14.72 -7.99 1.15
N VAL A 278 -13.44 -8.15 0.81
CA VAL A 278 -12.62 -9.32 1.17
C VAL A 278 -11.60 -8.92 2.24
N ASN A 279 -11.78 -9.45 3.43
CA ASN A 279 -10.85 -9.31 4.54
C ASN A 279 -9.74 -10.36 4.47
N ALA A 280 -8.57 -10.03 5.03
CA ALA A 280 -7.50 -10.99 5.26
C ALA A 280 -7.95 -12.10 6.23
N PRO A 281 -7.34 -13.29 6.20
CA PRO A 281 -7.65 -14.37 7.14
C PRO A 281 -7.38 -13.93 8.59
N PRO A 282 -8.15 -14.40 9.58
CA PRO A 282 -7.76 -14.25 10.98
C PRO A 282 -6.42 -14.97 11.20
N GLY A 283 -5.39 -14.19 11.55
CA GLY A 283 -4.00 -14.64 11.59
C GLY A 283 -3.16 -13.79 12.54
N ALA A 284 -1.85 -14.04 12.52
CA ALA A 284 -0.88 -13.23 13.24
C ALA A 284 -0.03 -12.45 12.23
N ASP A 285 -0.06 -11.12 12.33
CA ASP A 285 0.66 -10.18 11.45
C ASP A 285 2.10 -10.05 11.92
N LEU A 286 3.04 -10.77 11.30
CA LEU A 286 4.46 -10.71 11.62
C LEU A 286 5.19 -9.72 10.73
N GLY A 287 5.55 -8.57 11.28
CA GLY A 287 6.48 -7.64 10.65
C GLY A 287 7.93 -7.89 11.09
N VAL A 288 8.90 -7.61 10.22
CA VAL A 288 10.32 -7.53 10.58
C VAL A 288 10.86 -6.13 10.29
N SER A 289 11.72 -5.62 11.17
CA SER A 289 12.54 -4.43 10.93
C SER A 289 14.01 -4.73 11.22
N VAL A 290 14.94 -4.16 10.48
CA VAL A 290 16.39 -4.31 10.69
C VAL A 290 16.98 -2.95 11.05
N ALA A 291 17.90 -2.93 12.01
CA ALA A 291 18.65 -1.75 12.38
C ALA A 291 20.11 -2.10 12.63
N GLU A 292 21.01 -1.17 12.36
CA GLU A 292 22.45 -1.26 12.60
C GLU A 292 22.86 -0.54 13.89
N SER A 293 23.98 -0.96 14.50
CA SER A 293 24.50 -0.30 15.69
C SER A 293 25.32 0.96 15.40
N VAL A 294 25.90 1.06 14.20
CA VAL A 294 26.76 2.17 13.78
C VAL A 294 26.78 2.27 12.25
N ASP A 295 26.71 3.49 11.74
CA ASP A 295 26.95 3.84 10.33
C ASP A 295 27.53 5.27 10.27
N PRO A 296 28.69 5.51 9.61
CA PRO A 296 29.58 4.54 8.99
C PRO A 296 30.43 3.76 10.01
N VAL A 297 30.93 2.58 9.61
CA VAL A 297 31.86 1.76 10.39
C VAL A 297 33.27 1.78 9.76
N ALA A 298 34.31 1.72 10.59
CA ALA A 298 35.67 1.56 10.10
C ALA A 298 35.93 0.12 9.65
N LEU A 299 36.76 -0.05 8.62
CA LEU A 299 37.26 -1.34 8.18
C LEU A 299 37.88 -2.12 9.36
N GLY A 300 37.58 -3.43 9.47
CA GLY A 300 38.06 -4.29 10.56
C GLY A 300 37.28 -4.15 11.88
N SER A 301 36.53 -3.05 12.10
CA SER A 301 35.73 -2.89 13.31
C SER A 301 34.42 -3.68 13.24
N SER A 302 34.20 -4.58 14.20
CA SER A 302 32.93 -5.31 14.29
C SER A 302 31.75 -4.38 14.61
N PHE A 303 30.59 -4.66 14.03
CA PHE A 303 29.33 -3.99 14.32
C PHE A 303 28.18 -5.01 14.36
N THR A 304 26.96 -4.56 14.66
CA THR A 304 25.81 -5.48 14.72
C THR A 304 24.61 -4.99 13.91
N TYR A 305 23.90 -5.95 13.33
CA TYR A 305 22.51 -5.78 12.88
C TYR A 305 21.55 -6.41 13.90
N THR A 306 20.45 -5.73 14.17
CA THR A 306 19.35 -6.24 15.00
C THR A 306 18.08 -6.35 14.17
N ALA A 307 17.67 -7.58 13.86
CA ALA A 307 16.36 -7.86 13.27
C ALA A 307 15.31 -8.01 14.38
N THR A 308 14.27 -7.19 14.34
CA THR A 308 13.16 -7.22 15.30
C THR A 308 11.91 -7.74 14.59
N VAL A 309 11.45 -8.92 15.01
CA VAL A 309 10.17 -9.48 14.58
C VAL A 309 9.09 -9.04 15.56
N THR A 310 8.00 -8.45 15.05
CA THR A 310 6.85 -7.99 15.84
C THR A 310 5.59 -8.67 15.38
N ASN A 311 4.70 -9.01 16.31
CA ASN A 311 3.36 -9.48 16.00
C ASN A 311 2.35 -8.37 16.25
N ALA A 312 1.81 -7.74 15.21
CA ALA A 312 0.92 -6.59 15.35
C ALA A 312 -0.52 -6.96 15.77
N THR A 313 -0.84 -8.26 15.89
CA THR A 313 -2.20 -8.72 16.23
C THR A 313 -2.32 -9.23 17.66
N ALA A 314 -3.57 -9.40 18.10
CA ALA A 314 -3.91 -10.10 19.34
C ALA A 314 -3.86 -11.64 19.20
N THR A 315 -3.49 -12.17 18.04
CA THR A 315 -3.38 -13.62 17.79
C THR A 315 -1.94 -14.05 18.01
N THR A 316 -1.70 -15.17 18.69
CA THR A 316 -0.32 -15.69 18.84
C THR A 316 0.18 -16.31 17.52
N SER A 317 1.40 -15.98 17.10
CA SER A 317 2.06 -16.62 15.96
C SER A 317 2.82 -17.88 16.38
N ASN A 318 2.74 -18.93 15.57
CA ASN A 318 3.42 -20.20 15.80
C ASN A 318 4.39 -20.53 14.65
N GLY A 319 5.52 -21.12 14.99
CA GLY A 319 6.53 -21.53 14.01
C GLY A 319 7.18 -20.35 13.29
N ALA A 320 7.30 -19.21 13.96
CA ALA A 320 7.97 -18.03 13.44
C ALA A 320 9.45 -18.36 13.19
N SER A 321 9.94 -17.98 12.02
CA SER A 321 11.33 -18.09 11.62
C SER A 321 11.74 -16.84 10.85
N VAL A 322 12.89 -16.29 11.21
CA VAL A 322 13.51 -15.16 10.52
C VAL A 322 14.76 -15.65 9.80
N GLN A 323 14.93 -15.20 8.57
CA GLN A 323 16.14 -15.41 7.78
C GLN A 323 16.72 -14.06 7.40
N THR A 324 17.97 -13.83 7.75
CA THR A 324 18.73 -12.64 7.38
C THR A 324 19.89 -13.03 6.49
N VAL A 325 19.97 -12.42 5.31
CA VAL A 325 21.07 -12.59 4.36
C VAL A 325 21.96 -11.35 4.47
N VAL A 326 23.21 -11.56 4.89
CA VAL A 326 24.23 -10.51 4.90
C VAL A 326 25.03 -10.60 3.61
N THR A 327 25.14 -9.49 2.90
CA THR A 327 25.87 -9.36 1.63
C THR A 327 26.82 -8.18 1.68
N GLY A 328 27.85 -8.19 0.83
CA GLY A 328 28.90 -7.18 0.85
C GLY A 328 30.20 -7.68 1.49
N PRO A 329 31.17 -6.77 1.72
CA PRO A 329 32.51 -7.12 2.21
C PRO A 329 32.51 -7.28 3.73
N GLY A 330 31.87 -8.33 4.26
CA GLY A 330 31.86 -8.63 5.69
C GLY A 330 31.56 -10.09 6.00
N THR A 331 32.06 -10.56 7.13
CA THR A 331 31.83 -11.90 7.68
C THR A 331 30.83 -11.85 8.82
N VAL A 332 29.96 -12.85 8.92
CA VAL A 332 29.06 -12.99 10.07
C VAL A 332 29.78 -13.77 11.15
N ASP A 333 30.08 -13.10 12.27
CA ASP A 333 30.92 -13.67 13.34
C ASP A 333 30.06 -14.31 14.43
N SER A 334 28.86 -13.76 14.65
CA SER A 334 27.93 -14.28 15.65
C SER A 334 26.48 -14.04 15.26
N ALA A 335 25.60 -14.89 15.78
CA ALA A 335 24.15 -14.70 15.68
C ALA A 335 23.50 -15.21 16.97
N SER A 336 22.69 -14.36 17.59
CA SER A 336 21.95 -14.69 18.81
C SER A 336 20.50 -14.22 18.70
N SER A 337 19.57 -14.93 19.32
CA SER A 337 18.14 -14.60 19.31
C SER A 337 17.61 -14.49 20.73
N SER A 338 16.64 -13.60 20.95
CA SER A 338 15.96 -13.45 22.25
C SER A 338 15.18 -14.70 22.66
N GLN A 339 14.83 -15.54 21.68
CA GLN A 339 14.15 -16.82 21.86
C GLN A 339 14.48 -17.77 20.70
N GLY A 340 14.42 -19.07 20.97
CA GLY A 340 14.72 -20.10 19.96
C GLY A 340 16.22 -20.28 19.73
N SER A 341 16.60 -20.59 18.50
CA SER A 341 18.00 -20.86 18.12
C SER A 341 18.32 -20.36 16.72
N CYS A 342 19.56 -19.91 16.51
CA CYS A 342 20.08 -19.46 15.22
C CYS A 342 21.12 -20.45 14.65
N ALA A 343 21.16 -20.52 13.32
CA ALA A 343 22.22 -21.18 12.57
C ALA A 343 22.76 -20.22 11.52
N VAL A 344 24.08 -20.20 11.35
CA VAL A 344 24.78 -19.39 10.34
C VAL A 344 25.32 -20.32 9.26
N SER A 345 25.04 -20.00 8.00
CA SER A 345 25.53 -20.75 6.84
C SER A 345 25.80 -19.79 5.68
N ALA A 346 27.06 -19.63 5.28
CA ALA A 346 27.48 -18.83 4.13
C ALA A 346 26.86 -17.42 4.08
N GLY A 347 26.99 -16.64 5.16
CA GLY A 347 26.44 -15.28 5.26
C GLY A 347 24.92 -15.21 5.47
N THR A 348 24.23 -16.34 5.51
CA THR A 348 22.80 -16.42 5.85
C THR A 348 22.62 -16.87 7.28
N VAL A 349 21.93 -16.05 8.09
CA VAL A 349 21.51 -16.34 9.45
C VAL A 349 20.05 -16.79 9.40
N THR A 350 19.75 -18.01 9.88
CA THR A 350 18.38 -18.50 10.01
C THR A 350 18.09 -18.81 11.47
N CYS A 351 17.09 -18.13 12.04
CA CYS A 351 16.67 -18.31 13.42
C CYS A 351 15.25 -18.85 13.50
N ALA A 352 15.07 -19.96 14.22
CA ALA A 352 13.78 -20.55 14.52
C ALA A 352 13.27 -19.94 15.83
N LEU A 353 12.47 -18.88 15.75
CA LEU A 353 11.98 -18.12 16.90
C LEU A 353 10.83 -18.82 17.63
N GLY A 354 10.14 -19.75 16.97
CA GLY A 354 9.06 -20.54 17.59
C GLY A 354 7.78 -19.72 17.75
N THR A 355 7.33 -19.49 18.97
CA THR A 355 6.07 -18.77 19.23
C THR A 355 6.32 -17.29 19.49
N VAL A 356 5.67 -16.39 18.75
CA VAL A 356 5.67 -14.94 19.05
C VAL A 356 4.31 -14.57 19.61
N ALA A 357 4.30 -14.12 20.87
CA ALA A 357 3.08 -13.81 21.58
C ALA A 357 2.23 -12.74 20.86
N ALA A 358 0.93 -12.73 21.15
CA ALA A 358 0.03 -11.65 20.75
C ALA A 358 0.61 -10.28 21.19
N SER A 359 0.70 -9.33 20.25
CA SER A 359 1.33 -8.02 20.49
C SER A 359 2.76 -8.08 21.03
N GLY A 360 3.45 -9.21 20.85
CA GLY A 360 4.81 -9.46 21.32
C GLY A 360 5.87 -9.21 20.24
N SER A 361 7.13 -9.34 20.64
CA SER A 361 8.27 -9.26 19.73
C SER A 361 9.37 -10.25 20.10
N ALA A 362 10.24 -10.52 19.13
CA ALA A 362 11.47 -11.29 19.29
C ALA A 362 12.58 -10.58 18.49
N THR A 363 13.82 -10.65 18.99
CA THR A 363 14.96 -10.01 18.34
C THR A 363 16.03 -11.02 17.97
N VAL A 364 16.77 -10.72 16.90
CA VAL A 364 17.98 -11.43 16.49
C VAL A 364 19.10 -10.41 16.33
N THR A 365 20.20 -10.60 17.04
CA THR A 365 21.40 -9.77 16.95
C THR A 365 22.48 -10.54 16.20
N ILE A 366 23.01 -9.92 15.14
CA ILE A 366 23.97 -10.50 14.21
C ILE A 366 25.23 -9.65 14.28
N GLY A 367 26.36 -10.22 14.71
CA GLY A 367 27.67 -9.58 14.68
C GLY A 367 28.32 -9.74 13.31
N VAL A 368 28.86 -8.65 12.78
CA VAL A 368 29.50 -8.60 11.47
C VAL A 368 30.83 -7.86 11.55
N THR A 369 31.89 -8.43 10.97
CA THR A 369 33.20 -7.80 10.82
C THR A 369 33.48 -7.54 9.35
N PRO A 370 33.65 -6.27 8.93
CA PRO A 370 33.97 -5.93 7.54
C PRO A 370 35.35 -6.46 7.12
N SER A 371 35.40 -7.12 5.97
CA SER A 371 36.64 -7.59 5.32
C SER A 371 37.09 -6.70 4.17
N GLY A 372 36.40 -5.59 3.92
CA GLY A 372 36.73 -4.66 2.86
C GLY A 372 35.84 -3.42 2.86
N VAL A 373 36.30 -2.41 2.13
CA VAL A 373 35.58 -1.14 1.97
C VAL A 373 34.36 -1.33 1.06
N GLY A 374 33.28 -0.59 1.33
CA GLY A 374 32.06 -0.67 0.54
C GLY A 374 30.81 -0.65 1.40
N THR A 375 29.77 -1.35 0.95
CA THR A 375 28.49 -1.42 1.66
C THR A 375 28.21 -2.87 2.05
N VAL A 376 27.99 -3.08 3.35
CA VAL A 376 27.42 -4.33 3.87
C VAL A 376 25.91 -4.13 4.00
N THR A 377 25.13 -5.11 3.58
CA THR A 377 23.67 -5.04 3.59
C THR A 377 23.10 -6.29 4.26
N ALA A 378 22.20 -6.10 5.22
CA ALA A 378 21.44 -7.16 5.87
C ALA A 378 19.98 -7.11 5.41
N ALA A 379 19.56 -8.12 4.65
CA ALA A 379 18.18 -8.29 4.22
C ALA A 379 17.50 -9.36 5.06
N SER A 380 16.50 -9.00 5.85
CA SER A 380 15.75 -9.93 6.71
C SER A 380 14.38 -10.24 6.13
N THR A 381 13.94 -11.48 6.30
CA THR A 381 12.60 -11.95 5.97
C THR A 381 12.05 -12.77 7.13
N VAL A 382 10.75 -12.67 7.41
CA VAL A 382 10.07 -13.45 8.46
C VAL A 382 8.92 -14.27 7.89
N SER A 383 8.78 -15.49 8.39
CA SER A 383 7.69 -16.40 8.05
C SER A 383 7.17 -17.11 9.29
N ALA A 384 5.94 -17.62 9.22
CA ALA A 384 5.33 -18.43 10.26
C ALA A 384 4.40 -19.50 9.68
N THR A 385 3.99 -20.45 10.52
CA THR A 385 2.94 -21.42 10.17
C THR A 385 1.53 -20.87 10.38
N THR A 386 1.38 -19.90 11.28
CA THR A 386 0.15 -19.11 11.40
C THR A 386 0.01 -18.20 10.17
N PRO A 387 -1.15 -18.14 9.49
CA PRO A 387 -1.36 -17.23 8.36
C PRO A 387 -1.08 -15.78 8.75
N ASP A 388 -0.40 -15.07 7.85
CA ASP A 388 -0.11 -13.66 7.99
C ASP A 388 -1.08 -12.82 7.15
N PRO A 389 -1.90 -11.96 7.76
CA PRO A 389 -2.84 -11.11 7.04
C PRO A 389 -2.16 -9.98 6.24
N ASN A 390 -0.90 -9.65 6.51
CA ASN A 390 -0.18 -8.55 5.89
C ASN A 390 1.26 -8.93 5.49
N PRO A 391 1.45 -9.83 4.50
CA PRO A 391 2.78 -10.30 4.09
C PRO A 391 3.73 -9.20 3.58
N GLY A 392 3.25 -7.97 3.37
CA GLY A 392 4.02 -6.84 2.85
C GLY A 392 5.01 -6.24 3.86
N ASN A 393 4.88 -6.53 5.17
CA ASN A 393 5.83 -6.10 6.21
C ASN A 393 6.79 -7.22 6.65
N ASN A 394 6.77 -8.38 5.97
CA ASN A 394 7.55 -9.55 6.34
C ASN A 394 8.99 -9.50 5.84
N ALA A 395 9.44 -8.37 5.29
CA ALA A 395 10.80 -8.18 4.81
C ALA A 395 11.27 -6.76 5.09
N ASP A 396 12.53 -6.61 5.44
CA ASP A 396 13.20 -5.32 5.61
C ASP A 396 14.69 -5.44 5.28
N THR A 397 15.33 -4.32 4.94
CA THR A 397 16.74 -4.30 4.52
C THR A 397 17.42 -3.05 5.03
N GLU A 398 18.58 -3.25 5.64
CA GLU A 398 19.41 -2.17 6.16
C GLU A 398 20.85 -2.29 5.62
N SER A 399 21.55 -1.17 5.48
CA SER A 399 22.90 -1.11 4.90
C SER A 399 23.83 -0.22 5.71
N THR A 400 25.08 -0.66 5.84
CA THR A 400 26.13 0.06 6.57
C THR A 400 27.31 0.33 5.65
N THR A 401 27.83 1.54 5.71
CA THR A 401 29.00 1.96 4.92
C THR A 401 30.28 1.65 5.68
N VAL A 402 31.18 0.91 5.04
CA VAL A 402 32.53 0.60 5.55
C VAL A 402 33.52 1.58 4.93
N ASN A 403 34.15 2.40 5.76
CA ASN A 403 35.13 3.40 5.34
C ASN A 403 36.57 2.89 5.48
N ASN A 404 37.47 3.49 4.70
CA ASN A 404 38.91 3.24 4.80
C ASN A 404 39.57 4.32 5.66
N SER A 405 39.21 4.40 6.95
CA SER A 405 39.71 5.50 7.81
C SER A 405 41.23 5.49 7.97
N LEU A 406 41.88 4.32 7.88
CA LEU A 406 43.33 4.16 7.97
C LEU A 406 44.04 4.41 6.63
N GLY A 407 43.32 4.56 5.52
CA GLY A 407 43.92 4.76 4.21
C GLY A 407 44.65 3.53 3.66
N CYS A 408 44.32 2.33 4.14
CA CYS A 408 44.90 1.05 3.73
C CYS A 408 44.90 0.91 2.19
N THR A 409 46.09 0.66 1.65
CA THR A 409 46.33 0.38 0.22
C THR A 409 46.37 -1.12 -0.07
N ILE A 410 46.80 -1.91 0.91
CA ILE A 410 46.79 -3.37 0.91
C ILE A 410 45.99 -3.79 2.14
N ILE A 411 44.98 -4.63 1.94
CA ILE A 411 44.00 -5.01 2.97
C ILE A 411 43.93 -6.53 3.02
N GLY A 412 44.15 -7.10 4.20
CA GLY A 412 43.93 -8.50 4.53
C GLY A 412 42.45 -8.83 4.74
N THR A 413 42.19 -9.90 5.45
CA THR A 413 40.88 -10.42 5.80
C THR A 413 40.82 -10.57 7.33
N PRO A 414 39.64 -10.84 7.92
CA PRO A 414 39.56 -11.16 9.35
C PRO A 414 40.14 -12.52 9.76
N GLY A 415 40.94 -13.16 8.91
CA GLY A 415 41.65 -14.40 9.24
C GLY A 415 43.10 -14.31 8.79
N ASN A 416 43.90 -15.29 9.18
CA ASN A 416 45.35 -15.27 8.99
C ASN A 416 45.78 -15.06 7.52
N ASP A 417 46.50 -13.98 7.28
CA ASP A 417 46.96 -13.54 5.98
C ASP A 417 48.49 -13.49 5.85
N THR A 418 48.95 -13.43 4.60
CA THR A 418 50.35 -13.12 4.27
C THR A 418 50.37 -11.98 3.29
N LEU A 419 50.77 -10.80 3.76
CA LEU A 419 50.72 -9.54 3.05
C LEU A 419 52.15 -9.08 2.74
N ASN A 420 52.38 -8.67 1.49
CA ASN A 420 53.66 -8.12 1.06
C ASN A 420 53.40 -6.79 0.36
N GLY A 421 54.09 -5.74 0.81
CA GLY A 421 54.12 -4.45 0.17
C GLY A 421 54.96 -4.45 -1.11
N THR A 422 55.23 -3.25 -1.57
CA THR A 422 55.81 -2.98 -2.87
C THR A 422 57.22 -2.40 -2.72
N ASN A 423 57.64 -1.54 -3.66
CA ASN A 423 58.91 -0.81 -3.55
C ASN A 423 58.68 0.68 -3.27
N GLY A 424 57.46 1.07 -2.95
CA GLY A 424 57.11 2.45 -2.59
C GLY A 424 56.28 2.45 -1.32
N ALA A 425 56.03 3.65 -0.78
CA ALA A 425 55.27 3.81 0.45
C ALA A 425 53.88 3.17 0.37
N ASP A 426 53.66 2.18 1.21
CA ASP A 426 52.43 1.40 1.33
C ASP A 426 51.78 1.63 2.70
N VAL A 427 50.44 1.53 2.71
CA VAL A 427 49.68 1.37 3.95
C VAL A 427 49.07 -0.02 3.93
N ILE A 428 49.49 -0.89 4.84
CA ILE A 428 49.07 -2.30 4.88
C ILE A 428 48.28 -2.55 6.16
N CYS A 429 47.14 -3.22 6.05
CA CYS A 429 46.26 -3.53 7.17
C CYS A 429 45.91 -5.02 7.17
N GLY A 430 46.39 -5.77 8.16
CA GLY A 430 46.11 -7.21 8.39
C GLY A 430 44.65 -7.46 8.74
N LEU A 431 44.11 -6.63 9.64
CA LEU A 431 42.76 -6.66 10.19
C LEU A 431 42.62 -7.63 11.37
N GLY A 432 42.32 -8.89 11.13
CA GLY A 432 42.12 -9.85 12.20
C GLY A 432 42.68 -11.20 11.83
N GLY A 433 43.10 -11.98 12.83
CA GLY A 433 43.80 -13.23 12.60
C GLY A 433 45.26 -13.12 13.04
N SER A 434 46.05 -14.14 12.75
CA SER A 434 47.50 -14.07 12.93
C SER A 434 48.17 -13.88 11.58
N ASP A 435 48.58 -12.66 11.31
CA ASP A 435 49.05 -12.19 10.02
C ASP A 435 50.57 -12.18 9.92
N THR A 436 51.06 -12.29 8.70
CA THR A 436 52.47 -12.06 8.38
C THR A 436 52.57 -10.93 7.37
N ILE A 437 53.12 -9.80 7.78
CA ILE A 437 53.19 -8.56 7.00
C ILE A 437 54.64 -8.19 6.72
N ASN A 438 54.96 -7.92 5.46
CA ASN A 438 56.26 -7.37 5.04
C ASN A 438 56.03 -6.07 4.25
N GLY A 439 56.56 -4.94 4.72
CA GLY A 439 56.43 -3.63 4.06
C GLY A 439 57.24 -3.56 2.76
N GLY A 440 58.51 -3.96 2.82
CA GLY A 440 59.35 -4.18 1.64
C GLY A 440 60.37 -3.08 1.46
N ASN A 441 60.19 -2.21 0.46
CA ASN A 441 60.96 -0.96 0.38
C ASN A 441 60.00 0.21 0.33
N GLY A 442 60.39 1.33 0.93
CA GLY A 442 59.56 2.53 0.99
C GLY A 442 59.37 2.91 2.44
N ASN A 443 58.73 4.05 2.68
CA ASN A 443 58.35 4.42 4.03
C ASN A 443 56.91 3.96 4.23
N ASP A 444 56.74 2.84 4.91
CA ASP A 444 55.51 2.10 5.01
C ASP A 444 54.80 2.37 6.33
N THR A 445 53.48 2.14 6.34
CA THR A 445 52.68 2.13 7.57
C THR A 445 51.93 0.82 7.65
N LEU A 446 52.25 0.00 8.64
CA LEU A 446 51.78 -1.36 8.77
C LEU A 446 50.93 -1.51 10.03
N TYR A 447 49.74 -2.09 9.87
CA TYR A 447 48.83 -2.41 10.96
C TYR A 447 48.57 -3.92 10.98
N GLY A 448 48.95 -4.60 12.06
CA GLY A 448 48.60 -6.01 12.31
C GLY A 448 47.10 -6.16 12.51
N GLY A 449 46.61 -5.58 13.62
CA GLY A 449 45.19 -5.52 13.92
C GLY A 449 44.87 -6.34 15.16
N THR A 450 44.00 -7.34 15.06
CA THR A 450 43.70 -8.23 16.20
C THR A 450 44.21 -9.64 15.95
N GLY A 451 44.78 -10.27 16.96
CA GLY A 451 45.42 -11.57 16.90
C GLY A 451 46.95 -11.42 16.87
N ASN A 452 47.66 -12.55 16.95
CA ASN A 452 49.11 -12.52 17.11
C ASN A 452 49.80 -12.39 15.76
N ASP A 453 50.37 -11.23 15.47
CA ASP A 453 50.90 -10.84 14.18
C ASP A 453 52.43 -10.90 14.11
N THR A 454 52.96 -10.98 12.90
CA THR A 454 54.39 -10.87 12.61
C THR A 454 54.61 -9.84 11.52
N ILE A 455 55.26 -8.72 11.86
CA ILE A 455 55.39 -7.53 11.01
C ILE A 455 56.88 -7.21 10.80
N ASP A 456 57.29 -7.02 9.54
CA ASP A 456 58.63 -6.60 9.12
C ASP A 456 58.51 -5.36 8.23
N GLY A 457 58.99 -4.20 8.67
CA GLY A 457 58.92 -2.93 7.93
C GLY A 457 59.73 -3.01 6.64
N GLY A 458 60.98 -3.45 6.75
CA GLY A 458 61.82 -3.81 5.62
C GLY A 458 62.92 -2.79 5.37
N ASN A 459 62.72 -1.82 4.47
CA ASN A 459 63.74 -0.82 4.17
C ASN A 459 63.18 0.58 4.10
N SER A 460 63.93 1.53 4.66
CA SER A 460 63.59 2.94 4.89
C SER A 460 62.76 3.12 6.17
N ASP A 461 62.47 4.37 6.51
CA ASP A 461 61.83 4.70 7.78
C ASP A 461 60.33 4.31 7.76
N ASP A 462 59.97 3.33 8.58
CA ASP A 462 58.65 2.69 8.65
C ASP A 462 57.90 2.98 9.96
N VAL A 463 56.58 2.81 9.93
CA VAL A 463 55.70 2.89 11.11
C VAL A 463 54.91 1.60 11.27
N LEU A 464 55.09 0.89 12.37
CA LEU A 464 54.48 -0.42 12.62
C LEU A 464 53.57 -0.35 13.85
N HIS A 465 52.38 -0.91 13.72
CA HIS A 465 51.40 -1.11 14.79
C HIS A 465 51.08 -2.60 14.88
N GLY A 466 51.39 -3.25 16.01
CA GLY A 466 51.03 -4.63 16.32
C GLY A 466 49.52 -4.75 16.48
N GLY A 467 49.00 -4.11 17.51
CA GLY A 467 47.57 -4.02 17.79
C GLY A 467 47.19 -4.84 19.01
N ASP A 468 46.07 -5.56 18.94
CA ASP A 468 45.66 -6.47 20.01
C ASP A 468 46.24 -7.86 19.75
N GLY A 469 47.09 -8.41 20.61
CA GLY A 469 47.69 -9.73 20.41
C GLY A 469 49.08 -9.82 21.01
N ASP A 470 49.64 -11.04 21.11
CA ASP A 470 51.08 -11.15 21.39
C ASP A 470 51.83 -11.08 20.04
N ASP A 471 52.41 -9.92 19.74
CA ASP A 471 52.93 -9.59 18.41
C ASP A 471 54.46 -9.67 18.30
N ILE A 472 54.94 -9.80 17.07
CA ILE A 472 56.38 -9.76 16.73
C ILE A 472 56.60 -8.67 15.68
N LEU A 473 57.31 -7.61 16.03
CA LEU A 473 57.61 -6.49 15.14
C LEU A 473 59.12 -6.40 14.88
N GLY A 474 59.49 -6.15 13.63
CA GLY A 474 60.85 -5.76 13.22
C GLY A 474 60.77 -4.52 12.34
N GLY A 475 61.42 -3.42 12.73
CA GLY A 475 61.43 -2.19 11.93
C GLY A 475 62.12 -2.41 10.59
N GLY A 476 63.33 -2.94 10.62
CA GLY A 476 64.00 -3.43 9.43
C GLY A 476 65.32 -2.72 9.19
N ASN A 477 65.33 -1.75 8.29
CA ASN A 477 66.47 -0.89 7.99
C ASN A 477 65.94 0.54 7.91
N GLY A 478 66.54 1.50 8.59
CA GLY A 478 66.02 2.86 8.63
C GLY A 478 65.73 3.29 10.06
N SER A 479 65.23 4.51 10.23
CA SER A 479 64.79 4.97 11.55
C SER A 479 63.30 4.71 11.70
N ASP A 480 62.95 3.67 12.44
CA ASP A 480 61.61 3.12 12.49
C ASP A 480 60.85 3.52 13.75
N VAL A 481 59.52 3.47 13.68
CA VAL A 481 58.63 3.67 14.83
C VAL A 481 57.75 2.45 15.01
N LEU A 482 57.90 1.77 16.14
CA LEU A 482 57.19 0.54 16.47
C LEU A 482 56.27 0.75 17.66
N TYR A 483 55.03 0.28 17.54
CA TYR A 483 54.03 0.22 18.59
C TYR A 483 53.58 -1.23 18.77
N GLY A 484 53.94 -1.89 19.87
CA GLY A 484 53.40 -3.21 20.24
C GLY A 484 51.89 -3.13 20.51
N GLU A 485 51.51 -2.14 21.30
CA GLU A 485 50.14 -1.85 21.73
C GLU A 485 49.65 -2.81 22.82
N ALA A 486 48.77 -3.78 22.55
CA ALA A 486 48.10 -4.55 23.60
C ALA A 486 48.41 -6.04 23.51
N GLY A 487 49.22 -6.55 24.44
CA GLY A 487 49.55 -7.96 24.58
C GLY A 487 50.99 -8.12 25.05
N ASN A 488 51.58 -9.32 24.99
CA ASN A 488 53.00 -9.48 25.32
C ASN A 488 53.81 -9.48 24.03
N ASP A 489 54.42 -8.35 23.73
CA ASP A 489 55.00 -8.09 22.41
C ASP A 489 56.51 -8.30 22.38
N THR A 490 57.03 -8.64 21.21
CA THR A 490 58.47 -8.69 20.95
C THR A 490 58.81 -7.72 19.82
N ASN A 491 59.53 -6.65 20.14
CA ASN A 491 59.82 -5.54 19.23
C ASN A 491 61.32 -5.41 18.99
N TYR A 492 61.71 -5.46 17.72
CA TYR A 492 63.09 -5.33 17.26
C TYR A 492 63.21 -4.07 16.40
N GLY A 493 64.14 -3.17 16.73
CA GLY A 493 64.41 -1.98 15.89
C GLY A 493 64.75 -2.37 14.45
N GLU A 494 65.61 -3.36 14.30
CA GLU A 494 66.01 -3.94 13.03
C GLU A 494 65.21 -5.24 12.70
N THR A 495 65.49 -5.90 11.56
CA THR A 495 64.79 -7.13 11.13
C THR A 495 64.85 -8.30 12.14
N PHE A 496 63.70 -8.96 12.37
CA PHE A 496 63.51 -10.18 13.21
C PHE A 496 64.42 -11.37 12.85
N LEU A 497 64.78 -11.46 11.58
CA LEU A 497 65.65 -12.49 11.04
C LEU A 497 67.01 -11.85 10.81
N GLY A 498 68.05 -12.41 11.44
CA GLY A 498 69.47 -12.09 11.21
C GLY A 498 69.94 -12.36 9.76
N SER A 499 69.24 -11.76 8.81
CA SER A 499 69.52 -11.70 7.40
C SER A 499 70.87 -11.04 7.26
N LEU A 500 71.85 -11.81 6.77
CA LEU A 500 73.20 -11.34 6.46
C LEU A 500 73.24 -10.17 5.44
N LEU A 501 72.09 -9.69 4.96
CA LEU A 501 71.97 -8.63 3.97
C LEU A 501 71.93 -7.22 4.59
N TYR A 502 71.65 -7.10 5.90
CA TYR A 502 71.44 -5.82 6.60
C TYR A 502 72.59 -5.45 7.56
N LEU A 503 73.81 -5.85 7.17
CA LEU A 503 75.01 -5.69 8.00
C LEU A 503 75.45 -4.24 8.25
N PHE A 504 74.80 -3.25 7.63
CA PHE A 504 75.21 -1.84 7.68
C PHE A 504 74.18 -0.92 8.32
N ASP A 505 73.02 -1.44 8.74
CA ASP A 505 72.06 -0.58 9.42
C ASP A 505 72.49 -0.26 10.85
N ASN A 506 72.13 0.95 11.26
CA ASN A 506 72.22 1.53 12.61
C ASN A 506 71.10 2.57 12.70
N GLY A 507 69.87 2.13 12.39
CA GLY A 507 68.67 2.96 12.44
C GLY A 507 68.50 3.56 13.82
N ASP A 508 68.23 4.86 13.93
CA ASP A 508 67.86 5.41 15.24
C ASP A 508 66.35 5.16 15.41
N ASP A 509 65.98 4.15 16.20
CA ASP A 509 64.60 3.66 16.28
C ASP A 509 63.84 4.19 17.49
N THR A 510 62.50 4.20 17.39
CA THR A 510 61.62 4.49 18.51
C THR A 510 60.64 3.35 18.73
N ILE A 511 60.74 2.67 19.87
CA ILE A 511 59.97 1.48 20.18
C ILE A 511 59.09 1.75 21.41
N TYR A 512 57.80 1.48 21.26
CA TYR A 512 56.80 1.54 22.31
C TYR A 512 56.26 0.13 22.58
N GLY A 513 56.42 -0.40 23.80
CA GLY A 513 55.88 -1.70 24.23
C GLY A 513 54.36 -1.64 24.28
N GLY A 514 53.84 -0.95 25.29
CA GLY A 514 52.42 -0.64 25.39
C GLY A 514 51.86 -1.15 26.70
N SER A 515 50.95 -2.11 26.62
CA SER A 515 50.42 -2.83 27.78
C SER A 515 50.74 -4.30 27.63
N GLY A 516 51.46 -4.89 28.58
CA GLY A 516 52.00 -6.21 28.31
C GLY A 516 52.99 -6.71 29.31
N ASN A 517 53.74 -7.73 28.91
CA ASN A 517 55.09 -7.96 29.43
C ASN A 517 55.97 -8.07 28.19
N ASP A 518 56.59 -6.97 27.83
CA ASP A 518 57.14 -6.78 26.50
C ASP A 518 58.66 -7.01 26.47
N ASP A 519 59.17 -7.45 25.32
CA ASP A 519 60.60 -7.60 25.05
C ASP A 519 61.00 -6.65 23.89
N LEU A 520 61.69 -5.56 24.23
CA LEU A 520 62.09 -4.50 23.32
C LEU A 520 63.61 -4.53 23.13
N ASP A 521 64.08 -4.63 21.89
CA ASP A 521 65.50 -4.62 21.54
C ASP A 521 65.77 -3.61 20.41
N GLY A 522 66.39 -2.48 20.75
CA GLY A 522 66.82 -1.44 19.80
C GLY A 522 67.93 -1.91 18.86
N GLN A 523 68.70 -2.92 19.28
CA GLN A 523 69.80 -3.52 18.52
C GLN A 523 70.95 -2.56 18.17
N LYS A 524 70.86 -1.76 17.12
CA LYS A 524 71.95 -0.84 16.71
C LYS A 524 71.32 0.50 16.37
N GLY A 525 72.03 1.57 16.70
CA GLY A 525 71.48 2.90 16.50
C GLY A 525 71.48 3.64 17.82
N ASN A 526 70.99 4.87 17.83
CA ASN A 526 70.71 5.59 19.07
C ASN A 526 69.20 5.52 19.31
N ASP A 527 68.79 4.55 20.10
CA ASP A 527 67.40 4.13 20.13
C ASP A 527 66.64 4.75 21.30
N ILE A 528 65.33 4.89 21.13
CA ILE A 528 64.40 5.33 22.17
C ILE A 528 63.45 4.18 22.45
N LEU A 529 63.57 3.58 23.64
CA LEU A 529 62.69 2.51 24.10
C LEU A 529 61.84 3.06 25.24
N VAL A 530 60.53 2.95 25.10
CA VAL A 530 59.55 3.47 26.07
C VAL A 530 58.49 2.42 26.32
N ASP A 531 58.15 2.23 27.59
CA ASP A 531 57.02 1.39 27.97
C ASP A 531 56.22 2.03 29.10
N THR A 532 54.97 1.61 29.22
CA THR A 532 53.95 2.30 30.00
C THR A 532 53.12 1.41 30.91
N GLU A 533 53.11 0.10 30.75
CA GLU A 533 52.51 -0.86 31.68
C GLU A 533 53.10 -2.26 31.50
N GLY A 534 53.69 -2.86 32.55
CA GLY A 534 54.05 -4.27 32.41
C GLY A 534 55.08 -4.82 33.38
N THR A 535 55.78 -5.84 32.92
CA THR A 535 57.03 -6.33 33.51
C THR A 535 57.95 -6.66 32.36
N ASP A 536 58.75 -5.67 31.98
CA ASP A 536 59.26 -5.56 30.63
C ASP A 536 60.77 -5.73 30.59
N VAL A 537 61.26 -6.16 29.43
CA VAL A 537 62.69 -6.32 29.16
C VAL A 537 63.03 -5.39 28.01
N MET A 538 63.90 -4.41 28.28
CA MET A 538 64.37 -3.46 27.29
C MET A 538 65.88 -3.51 27.15
N THR A 539 66.37 -3.65 25.93
CA THR A 539 67.79 -3.57 25.57
C THR A 539 68.01 -2.50 24.50
N GLY A 540 68.78 -1.46 24.82
CA GLY A 540 69.14 -0.41 23.85
C GLY A 540 70.02 -0.96 22.72
N GLY A 541 71.06 -1.73 23.08
CA GLY A 541 71.87 -2.43 22.09
C GLY A 541 73.19 -1.70 21.85
N ALA A 542 73.44 -1.18 20.65
CA ALA A 542 74.70 -0.52 20.30
C ALA A 542 74.47 0.90 19.78
N GLY A 543 74.93 1.89 20.54
CA GLY A 543 74.87 3.30 20.21
C GLY A 543 74.64 4.10 21.48
N ASN A 544 73.90 5.21 21.45
CA ASN A 544 73.61 5.98 22.65
C ASN A 544 72.11 5.98 22.89
N ASP A 545 71.67 5.09 23.76
CA ASP A 545 70.26 4.72 23.83
C ASP A 545 69.56 5.44 24.97
N SER A 546 68.24 5.61 24.84
CA SER A 546 67.36 6.16 25.85
C SER A 546 66.29 5.14 26.21
N VAL A 547 66.48 4.45 27.33
CA VAL A 547 65.57 3.39 27.81
C VAL A 547 64.71 3.93 28.96
N ASN A 548 63.39 3.88 28.84
CA ASN A 548 62.46 4.43 29.82
C ASN A 548 61.37 3.42 30.22
N VAL A 549 61.52 2.85 31.42
CA VAL A 549 60.56 1.93 32.09
C VAL A 549 59.76 2.65 33.21
N GLN A 550 59.53 3.97 33.11
CA GLN A 550 58.79 4.69 34.15
C GLN A 550 57.26 4.50 34.04
N ASP A 551 56.80 3.28 34.25
CA ASP A 551 55.41 2.86 34.17
C ASP A 551 54.67 2.86 35.53
N GLY A 552 55.42 2.99 36.64
CA GLY A 552 54.93 2.92 38.02
C GLY A 552 54.71 1.50 38.55
N ALA A 553 54.97 0.47 37.76
CA ALA A 553 55.08 -0.91 38.18
C ALA A 553 56.50 -1.20 38.70
N GLY A 554 56.81 -2.47 38.89
CA GLY A 554 58.12 -2.86 39.40
C GLY A 554 58.43 -4.26 38.94
N GLY A 555 59.62 -4.48 38.40
CA GLY A 555 60.02 -5.77 37.83
C GLY A 555 60.75 -5.65 36.50
N ASP A 556 60.84 -4.44 35.96
CA ASP A 556 61.38 -4.21 34.62
C ASP A 556 62.90 -4.34 34.59
N THR A 557 63.41 -4.60 33.39
CA THR A 557 64.84 -4.68 33.11
C THR A 557 65.20 -3.69 32.01
N ALA A 558 65.94 -2.64 32.37
CA ALA A 558 66.48 -1.66 31.43
C ALA A 558 67.98 -1.89 31.21
N ASN A 559 68.40 -2.25 30.01
CA ASN A 559 69.81 -2.42 29.66
C ASN A 559 70.21 -1.47 28.53
N GLY A 560 71.04 -0.47 28.83
CA GLY A 560 71.52 0.48 27.82
C GLY A 560 72.45 -0.13 26.76
N GLY A 561 73.12 -1.25 27.07
CA GLY A 561 74.02 -1.92 26.12
C GLY A 561 75.38 -1.22 25.94
N LEU A 562 75.76 -0.98 24.68
CA LEU A 562 77.06 -0.47 24.26
C LEU A 562 76.95 1.00 23.81
N GLY A 563 77.29 1.92 24.71
CA GLY A 563 77.73 3.26 24.34
C GLY A 563 77.53 4.24 25.48
N SER A 564 76.84 5.35 25.24
CA SER A 564 76.58 6.37 26.26
C SER A 564 75.08 6.51 26.49
N ASP A 565 74.55 5.61 27.30
CA ASP A 565 73.12 5.36 27.39
C ASP A 565 72.47 6.12 28.57
N THR A 566 71.17 6.34 28.48
CA THR A 566 70.35 6.94 29.54
C THR A 566 69.23 5.98 29.89
N CYS A 567 69.15 5.56 31.15
CA CYS A 567 68.05 4.74 31.64
C CYS A 567 67.23 5.50 32.68
N ALA A 568 65.93 5.60 32.44
CA ALA A 568 64.94 6.12 33.37
C ALA A 568 64.14 4.92 33.91
N ILE A 569 64.28 4.65 35.23
CA ILE A 569 63.66 3.49 35.88
C ILE A 569 62.89 3.90 37.14
N ASP A 570 61.93 3.07 37.55
CA ASP A 570 61.14 3.22 38.78
C ASP A 570 61.67 2.37 39.95
N ALA A 571 60.96 2.44 41.07
CA ALA A 571 61.36 1.78 42.32
C ALA A 571 60.89 0.32 42.33
N GLY A 572 61.75 -0.59 41.87
CA GLY A 572 61.41 -2.00 41.75
C GLY A 572 62.21 -2.68 40.64
N ASP A 573 62.71 -1.87 39.71
CA ASP A 573 63.31 -2.32 38.46
C ASP A 573 64.81 -2.47 38.56
N THR A 574 65.35 -3.12 37.55
CA THR A 574 66.79 -3.32 37.38
C THR A 574 67.28 -2.54 36.17
N SER A 575 68.41 -1.84 36.34
CA SER A 575 69.13 -1.23 35.22
C SER A 575 70.56 -1.73 35.12
N SER A 576 71.08 -1.78 33.90
CA SER A 576 72.48 -2.10 33.61
C SER A 576 72.98 -1.37 32.37
N SER A 577 74.29 -1.13 32.31
CA SER A 577 74.93 -0.47 31.16
C SER A 577 74.34 0.92 30.83
N CYS A 578 73.99 1.65 31.88
CA CYS A 578 73.69 3.09 31.91
C CYS A 578 74.71 3.75 32.89
#